data_AF-X0WAP2-F1
#
_entry.id   AF-X0WAP2-F1
#
_cell.length_a   1.000
_cell.length_b   1.000
_cell.length_c   1.000
_cell.angle_alpha   90.00
_cell.angle_beta   90.00
_cell.angle_gamma   90.00
#
_symmetry.space_group_name_H-M   'P 1'
#
loop_
_entity.id
_entity.type
_entity.pdbx_description
1 polymer ?
#
loop_
_entity_poly.entity_id
_entity_poly.type
_entity_poly.pdbx_seq_one_letter_code
_entity_poly.pdbx_strand_id
1 'polypeptide(L)' 'MSQFLTALPVFNEDKHVQEVLDQVLRHTDNVLVVDDGSTDNTASLLKKRVTERGDITVIHHETNLGYGAALATA' A
#
# COMPACT_ATOMS: atom_id res chain seq x y z
N MET A 1 22.48 7.42 7.81
CA MET A 1 21.64 6.23 7.59
C MET A 1 20.91 6.45 6.29
N SER A 2 21.03 5.54 5.33
CA SER A 2 20.29 5.66 4.07
C SER A 2 18.80 5.51 4.37
N GLN A 3 18.01 6.53 4.05
CA GLN A 3 16.55 6.46 4.13
C GLN A 3 16.05 5.78 2.86
N PHE A 4 15.64 4.52 2.97
CA PHE A 4 14.99 3.81 1.87
C PHE A 4 13.48 3.97 2.01
N LEU A 5 12.78 4.13 0.88
CA LEU A 5 11.33 4.02 0.80
C LEU A 5 10.99 2.60 0.32
N THR A 6 10.10 1.91 1.03
CA THR A 6 9.59 0.61 0.61
C THR A 6 8.22 0.80 -0.02
N ALA A 7 8.18 0.74 -1.35
CA ALA A 7 6.96 0.94 -2.13
C ALA A 7 6.28 -0.40 -2.45
N LEU A 8 4.97 -0.48 -2.22
CA LEU A 8 4.14 -1.66 -2.49
C LEU A 8 2.99 -1.29 -3.43
N PRO A 9 3.06 -1.66 -4.71
CA PRO A 9 1.89 -1.73 -5.58
C PRO A 9 0.91 -2.79 -5.07
N VAL A 10 -0.37 -2.44 -4.97
CA VAL A 10 -1.43 -3.32 -4.48
C VAL A 10 -2.64 -3.24 -5.41
N PHE A 11 -3.22 -4.38 -5.75
CA PHE A 11 -4.48 -4.46 -6.50
C PHE A 11 -5.26 -5.71 -6.10
N ASN A 12 -6.46 -5.53 -5.56
CA ASN A 12 -7.37 -6.61 -5.15
C ASN A 12 -6.74 -7.66 -4.20
N GLU A 13 -6.18 -7.21 -3.07
CA GLU A 13 -5.50 -8.04 -2.07
C GLU A 13 -6.14 -7.97 -0.67
N ASP A 14 -7.47 -7.82 -0.60
CA ASP A 14 -8.18 -7.62 0.67
C ASP A 14 -7.95 -8.72 1.72
N LYS A 15 -7.63 -9.94 1.27
CA LYS A 15 -7.31 -11.09 2.14
C LYS A 15 -5.92 -11.03 2.77
N HIS A 16 -4.96 -10.37 2.14
CA HIS A 16 -3.53 -10.48 2.52
C HIS A 16 -2.88 -9.14 2.86
N VAL A 17 -3.42 -8.02 2.37
CA VAL A 17 -2.75 -6.71 2.45
C VAL A 17 -2.35 -6.33 3.87
N GLN A 18 -3.18 -6.62 4.88
CA GLN A 18 -2.88 -6.30 6.28
C GLN A 18 -1.72 -7.13 6.84
N GLU A 19 -1.71 -8.44 6.57
CA GLU A 19 -0.67 -9.35 7.05
C GLU A 19 0.68 -9.04 6.38
N VAL A 20 0.69 -8.79 5.07
CA VAL A 20 1.89 -8.42 4.34
C VAL A 20 2.50 -7.14 4.90
N LEU A 21 1.68 -6.11 5.13
CA LEU A 21 2.14 -4.85 5.73
C LEU A 21 2.71 -5.05 7.13
N ASP A 22 2.09 -5.91 7.95
CA ASP A 22 2.61 -6.26 9.28
C ASP A 22 3.97 -6.97 9.21
N GLN A 23 4.28 -7.71 8.14
CA GLN A 23 5.62 -8.27 7.94
C GLN A 23 6.61 -7.22 7.45
N VAL A 24 6.22 -6.38 6.49
CA VAL A 24 7.10 -5.33 5.93
C VAL A 24 7.55 -4.35 7.02
N LEU A 25 6.62 -3.93 7.88
CA LEU A 25 6.90 -2.97 8.96
C LEU A 25 7.83 -3.51 10.07
N ARG A 26 8.16 -4.81 10.06
CA ARG A 26 9.23 -5.35 10.94
C ARG A 26 10.62 -4.95 10.49
N HIS A 27 10.76 -4.47 9.25
CA HIS A 27 12.04 -4.22 8.61
C HIS A 27 12.24 -2.75 8.20
N THR A 28 11.18 -1.96 8.10
CA THR A 28 11.24 -0.55 7.68
C THR A 28 10.04 0.24 8.21
N ASP A 29 10.27 1.48 8.62
CA ASP A 29 9.21 2.40 9.06
C ASP A 29 8.72 3.32 7.92
N ASN A 30 9.34 3.24 6.73
CA ASN A 30 9.04 4.11 5.59
C ASN A 30 8.40 3.31 4.46
N VAL A 31 7.07 3.17 4.52
CA VAL A 31 6.26 2.36 3.59
C VAL A 31 5.27 3.25 2.84
N LEU A 32 5.30 3.15 1.51
CA LEU A 32 4.30 3.72 0.61
C LEU A 32 3.54 2.59 -0.08
N VAL A 33 2.22 2.58 0.06
CA VAL A 33 1.34 1.68 -0.69
C VAL A 33 0.73 2.45 -1.85
N VAL A 34 0.75 1.88 -3.04
CA VAL A 34 0.04 2.39 -4.20
C VAL A 34 -1.09 1.41 -4.52
N ASP A 35 -2.31 1.76 -4.12
CA ASP A 35 -3.51 1.01 -4.47
C ASP A 35 -3.94 1.35 -5.90
N ASP A 36 -3.74 0.41 -6.82
CA ASP A 36 -3.92 0.57 -8.26
C ASP A 36 -5.38 0.29 -8.68
N GLY A 37 -6.32 1.05 -8.10
CA GLY A 37 -7.73 0.99 -8.45
C GLY A 37 -8.41 -0.32 -8.06
N SER A 38 -8.13 -0.85 -6.86
CA SER A 38 -8.80 -2.04 -6.35
C SER A 38 -10.32 -1.88 -6.33
N THR A 39 -11.03 -2.94 -6.71
CA THR A 39 -12.50 -3.02 -6.76
C THR A 39 -13.09 -3.87 -5.63
N ASP A 40 -12.23 -4.50 -4.83
CA ASP A 40 -12.59 -5.25 -3.64
C ASP A 40 -12.47 -4.37 -2.36
N ASN A 41 -12.34 -4.99 -1.19
CA ASN A 41 -12.26 -4.25 0.07
C ASN A 41 -10.85 -3.69 0.39
N THR A 42 -9.87 -3.82 -0.51
CA THR A 42 -8.47 -3.41 -0.28
C THR A 42 -8.36 -1.93 0.10
N ALA A 43 -8.96 -1.03 -0.69
CA ALA A 43 -8.91 0.41 -0.47
C ALA A 43 -9.45 0.80 0.92
N SER A 44 -10.57 0.19 1.32
CA SER A 44 -11.19 0.40 2.62
C SER A 44 -10.30 -0.06 3.77
N LEU A 45 -9.66 -1.22 3.63
CA LEU A 45 -8.73 -1.76 4.63
C LEU A 45 -7.48 -0.88 4.78
N LEU A 46 -6.92 -0.39 3.68
CA LEU A 46 -5.80 0.55 3.67
C LEU A 46 -6.16 1.87 4.34
N LYS A 47 -7.32 2.46 3.98
CA LYS A 47 -7.81 3.70 4.61
C LYS A 47 -8.02 3.55 6.11
N LYS A 48 -8.62 2.42 6.53
CA LYS A 48 -8.80 2.10 7.95
C LYS A 48 -7.46 2.04 8.68
N ARG A 49 -6.48 1.35 8.10
CA ARG A 49 -5.13 1.24 8.67
C ARG A 49 -4.44 2.59 8.83
N VAL A 50 -4.48 3.45 7.80
CA VAL A 50 -3.93 4.82 7.89
C VAL A 50 -4.59 5.59 9.03
N THR A 51 -5.90 5.46 9.19
CA THR A 51 -6.67 6.17 10.23
C THR A 51 -6.36 5.64 11.64
N GLU A 52 -6.26 4.32 11.82
CA GLU A 52 -6.11 3.68 13.13
C GLU A 52 -4.66 3.60 13.60
N ARG A 53 -3.71 3.39 12.67
CA ARG A 53 -2.30 3.10 12.98
C ARG A 53 -1.35 4.18 12.45
N GLY A 54 -1.64 4.78 11.31
CA GLY A 54 -0.78 5.80 10.70
C GLY A 54 0.63 5.30 10.37
N ASP A 55 0.81 3.98 10.23
CA ASP A 55 2.12 3.32 10.05
C ASP A 55 2.52 3.16 8.58
N ILE A 56 1.68 3.61 7.65
CA ILE A 56 1.93 3.59 6.20
C ILE A 56 1.40 4.86 5.54
N THR A 57 1.94 5.20 4.38
CA THR A 57 1.34 6.17 3.45
C THR A 57 0.64 5.44 2.31
N VAL A 58 -0.48 5.97 1.82
CA VAL A 58 -1.24 5.35 0.72
C VAL A 58 -1.51 6.37 -0.38
N ILE A 59 -1.21 6.02 -1.62
CA ILE A 59 -1.71 6.67 -2.84
C ILE A 59 -2.73 5.73 -3.49
N HIS A 60 -3.82 6.28 -4.00
CA HIS A 60 -4.89 5.52 -4.66
C HIS A 60 -5.08 6.02 -6.10
N HIS A 61 -5.09 5.09 -7.04
CA HIS A 61 -5.54 5.35 -8.41
C HIS A 61 -7.05 5.10 -8.51
N GLU A 62 -7.77 5.98 -9.19
CA GLU A 62 -9.23 5.83 -9.37
C GLU A 62 -9.61 4.58 -10.18
N THR A 63 -8.72 4.13 -11.06
CA THR A 63 -8.89 2.93 -11.90
C THR A 63 -7.57 2.18 -12.00
N ASN A 64 -7.61 0.89 -12.35
CA ASN A 64 -6.41 0.10 -12.54
C ASN A 64 -5.59 0.62 -13.74
N LEU A 65 -4.38 1.12 -13.47
CA LEU A 65 -3.44 1.62 -14.48
C LEU A 65 -2.35 0.60 -14.82
N GLY A 66 -2.32 -0.52 -14.11
CA GLY A 66 -1.37 -1.60 -14.27
C GLY A 66 -0.16 -1.45 -13.36
N TYR A 67 0.49 -2.59 -13.08
CA TYR A 67 1.63 -2.67 -12.15
C TYR A 67 2.76 -1.68 -12.43
N GLY A 68 3.09 -1.46 -13.71
CA GLY A 68 4.14 -0.52 -14.10
C GLY A 68 3.79 0.94 -13.77
N ALA A 69 2.52 1.32 -13.92
CA ALA A 69 2.05 2.65 -13.54
C ALA A 69 2.07 2.82 -12.01
N ALA A 70 1.65 1.80 -11.26
CA ALA A 70 1.72 1.81 -9.80
C ALA A 70 3.16 1.94 -9.27
N LEU A 71 4.13 1.30 -9.92
CA LEU A 71 5.55 1.49 -9.62
C LEU A 71 6.05 2.89 -9.98
N ALA A 72 5.60 3.46 -11.10
CA ALA A 72 5.99 4.81 -11.52
C ALA A 72 5.45 5.92 -10.60
N THR A 73 4.37 5.64 -9.86
CA THR A 73 3.79 6.54 -8.85
C THR A 73 4.61 6.62 -7.56
N ALA A 74 5.39 5.58 -7.25
CA ALA A 74 6.16 5.46 -6.02
C ALA A 74 7.50 6.20 -6.05
#